data_AF-A0A933XMA8-F1
#
_entry.id   AF-A0A933XMA8-F1
#
_cell.length_a   1.000
_cell.length_b   1.000
_cell.length_c   1.000
_cell.angle_alpha   90.00
_cell.angle_beta   90.00
_cell.angle_gamma   90.00
#
_symmetry.space_group_name_H-M   'P 1'
#
loop_
_entity.id
_entity.type
_entity.pdbx_description
1 polymer ?
#
loop_
_entity_poly.entity_id
_entity_poly.type
_entity_poly.pdbx_seq_one_letter_code
_entity_poly.pdbx_strand_id
1 'polypeptide(L)'
;MSLTITIKTTPELGPLIQRLGNDINGGMKAGMIKLVGDIRANAVKKTPVGKEPGKRGNLVNSIVPYISDNGLFATLKATAPYAEYVHEGTGLFGPLHHLIVPKKAKALFIPGVGFRKSTKGMKGRPFFNLALKDFDAQKSFEQGIQNYLTKRGW
;
A
#
# COMPACT_ATOMS: atom_id res chain seq x y z
N MET A 1 -8.01 -3.31 -12.86
CA MET A 1 -8.52 -3.04 -11.50
C MET A 1 -7.37 -2.47 -10.69
N SER A 2 -7.64 -1.62 -9.68
CA SER A 2 -6.60 -0.98 -8.86
C SER A 2 -6.77 -1.39 -7.41
N LEU A 3 -5.69 -1.85 -6.78
CA LEU A 3 -5.73 -2.29 -5.39
C LEU A 3 -5.65 -1.06 -4.46
N THR A 4 -6.62 -0.93 -3.56
CA THR A 4 -6.76 0.23 -2.67
C THR A 4 -6.89 -0.25 -1.23
N ILE A 5 -6.11 0.32 -0.33
CA ILE A 5 -6.26 0.11 1.10
C ILE A 5 -6.47 1.45 1.78
N THR A 6 -7.55 1.53 2.54
CA THR A 6 -7.88 2.71 3.34
C THR A 6 -7.28 2.52 4.73
N ILE A 7 -6.42 3.45 5.12
CA ILE A 7 -5.87 3.51 6.47
C ILE A 7 -6.72 4.54 7.22
N LYS A 8 -7.56 4.04 8.12
CA LYS A 8 -8.27 4.87 9.10
C LYS A 8 -7.46 4.80 10.38
N THR A 9 -6.81 5.89 10.74
CA THR A 9 -6.30 6.04 12.10
C THR A 9 -7.30 6.86 12.89
N THR A 10 -7.76 6.31 14.00
CA THR A 10 -8.35 7.06 15.11
C THR A 10 -7.26 7.16 16.17
N PRO A 11 -6.29 8.07 16.03
CA PRO A 11 -5.29 8.27 17.06
C PRO A 11 -5.99 8.67 18.38
N GLU A 12 -5.47 8.22 19.51
CA GLU A 12 -5.87 8.77 20.80
C GLU A 12 -5.24 10.16 20.95
N LEU A 13 -6.02 11.17 20.58
CA LEU A 13 -5.54 12.52 20.31
C LEU A 13 -5.49 13.44 21.54
N GLY A 14 -5.97 12.98 22.71
CA GLY A 14 -6.16 13.81 23.90
C GLY A 14 -4.93 14.65 24.29
N PRO A 15 -3.74 14.05 24.46
CA PRO A 15 -2.54 14.79 24.85
C PRO A 15 -1.93 15.65 23.72
N LEU A 16 -2.14 15.27 22.45
CA LEU A 16 -1.52 15.90 21.28
C LEU A 16 -2.33 17.11 20.79
N ILE A 17 -3.66 17.05 20.86
CA ILE A 17 -4.54 18.18 20.52
C ILE A 17 -4.25 19.40 21.41
N GLN A 18 -4.01 19.17 22.71
CA GLN A 18 -3.67 20.26 23.64
C GLN A 18 -2.38 20.99 23.25
N ARG A 19 -1.39 20.28 22.69
CA ARG A 19 -0.12 20.86 22.22
C ARG A 19 -0.22 21.51 20.84
N LEU A 20 -1.17 21.09 20.02
CA LEU A 20 -1.37 21.61 18.66
C LEU A 20 -2.10 22.96 18.63
N GLY A 21 -2.82 23.30 19.70
CA GLY A 21 -3.49 24.60 19.84
C GLY A 21 -4.43 24.91 18.66
N ASN A 22 -4.20 26.03 17.97
CA ASN A 22 -5.03 26.46 16.84
C ASN A 22 -4.68 25.78 15.51
N ASP A 23 -3.58 25.00 15.43
CA ASP A 23 -3.12 24.38 14.19
C ASP A 23 -3.14 22.84 14.25
N ILE A 24 -4.29 22.34 14.71
CA ILE A 24 -4.59 20.91 14.76
C ILE A 24 -4.53 20.32 13.36
N ASN A 25 -5.10 20.98 12.35
CA ASN A 25 -5.15 20.44 10.99
C ASN A 25 -3.74 20.29 10.38
N GLY A 26 -2.83 21.25 10.59
CA GLY A 26 -1.46 21.16 10.11
C GLY A 26 -0.68 20.01 10.77
N GLY A 27 -0.80 19.87 12.08
CA GLY A 27 -0.17 18.79 12.83
C GLY A 27 -0.71 17.41 12.45
N MET A 28 -2.04 17.27 12.37
CA MET A 28 -2.71 16.04 11.96
C MET A 28 -2.29 15.62 10.56
N LYS A 29 -2.24 16.56 9.61
CA LYS A 29 -1.77 16.32 8.25
C LYS A 29 -0.29 15.89 8.23
N ALA A 30 0.57 16.52 9.03
CA ALA A 30 1.98 16.13 9.13
C ALA A 30 2.18 14.72 9.73
N GLY A 31 1.43 14.39 10.78
CA GLY A 31 1.36 13.05 11.36
C GLY A 31 0.96 12.01 10.32
N MET A 32 -0.11 12.29 9.57
CA MET A 32 -0.62 11.40 8.54
C MET A 32 0.35 11.24 7.35
N ILE A 33 1.03 12.32 6.93
CA ILE A 33 2.07 12.27 5.89
C ILE A 33 3.19 11.32 6.30
N LYS A 34 3.66 11.42 7.55
CA LYS A 34 4.73 10.55 8.06
C LYS A 34 4.27 9.10 8.12
N LEU A 35 3.11 8.87 8.72
CA LEU A 35 2.49 7.56 8.85
C LEU A 35 2.39 6.83 7.51
N VAL A 36 1.74 7.48 6.54
CA VAL A 36 1.49 6.89 5.23
C VAL A 36 2.80 6.75 4.44
N GLY A 37 3.74 7.68 4.62
CA GLY A 37 5.08 7.58 4.06
C GLY A 37 5.83 6.34 4.54
N ASP A 38 5.75 6.03 5.82
CA ASP A 38 6.39 4.84 6.41
C ASP A 38 5.70 3.55 5.98
N ILE A 39 4.36 3.52 5.98
CA ILE A 39 3.60 2.37 5.48
C ILE A 39 3.93 2.13 4.00
N ARG A 40 4.02 3.20 3.19
CA ARG A 40 4.45 3.12 1.80
C ARG A 40 5.86 2.54 1.69
N ALA A 41 6.81 3.03 2.49
CA ALA A 41 8.18 2.52 2.47
C ALA A 41 8.23 1.03 2.82
N ASN A 42 7.46 0.59 3.80
CA ASN A 42 7.34 -0.82 4.16
C ASN A 42 6.65 -1.64 3.06
N ALA A 43 5.56 -1.13 2.46
CA ALA A 43 4.89 -1.77 1.34
C ALA A 43 5.83 -1.95 0.15
N VAL A 44 6.65 -0.95 -0.18
CA VAL A 44 7.67 -1.03 -1.23
C VAL A 44 8.70 -2.13 -0.92
N LYS A 45 9.17 -2.24 0.33
CA LYS A 45 10.11 -3.30 0.74
C LYS A 45 9.49 -4.70 0.64
N LYS A 46 8.20 -4.84 0.95
CA LYS A 46 7.47 -6.11 0.91
C LYS A 46 6.91 -6.43 -0.48
N THR A 47 6.94 -5.46 -1.40
CA THR A 47 6.50 -5.65 -2.78
C THR A 47 7.49 -6.57 -3.48
N PRO A 48 7.03 -7.61 -4.19
CA PRO A 48 7.91 -8.48 -4.95
C PRO A 48 8.49 -7.75 -6.16
N VAL A 49 9.67 -7.15 -5.99
CA VAL A 49 10.51 -6.63 -7.08
C VAL A 49 11.53 -7.67 -7.52
N GLY A 50 11.98 -7.57 -8.77
CA GLY A 50 13.20 -8.26 -9.18
C GLY A 50 14.34 -7.86 -8.23
N LYS A 51 15.22 -8.81 -7.87
CA LYS A 51 16.27 -8.62 -6.85
C LYS A 51 17.36 -7.60 -7.24
N GLU A 52 17.19 -6.90 -8.35
CA GLU A 52 18.21 -6.03 -8.93
C GLU A 52 18.15 -4.62 -8.33
N PRO A 53 19.27 -4.12 -7.77
CA PRO A 53 19.36 -2.74 -7.29
C PRO A 53 19.00 -1.75 -8.40
N GLY A 54 18.20 -0.73 -8.08
CA GLY A 54 17.82 0.33 -9.01
C GLY A 54 16.66 0.02 -9.96
N LYS A 55 16.28 -1.24 -10.16
CA LYS A 55 15.10 -1.62 -10.97
C LYS A 55 13.86 -1.75 -10.10
N ARG A 56 13.31 -0.60 -9.67
CA ARG A 56 11.98 -0.58 -9.06
C ARG A 56 10.94 -0.87 -10.15
N GLY A 57 10.35 -2.06 -10.11
CA GLY A 57 9.33 -2.48 -11.08
C GLY A 57 8.10 -1.58 -11.03
N ASN A 58 7.32 -1.56 -12.13
CA ASN A 58 6.12 -0.72 -12.29
C ASN A 58 5.15 -0.78 -11.09
N LEU A 59 5.05 -1.93 -10.41
CA LEU A 59 4.22 -2.08 -9.22
C LEU A 59 4.65 -1.16 -8.08
N VAL A 60 5.95 -1.09 -7.77
CA VAL A 60 6.49 -0.22 -6.71
C VAL A 60 6.23 1.25 -7.03
N ASN A 61 6.47 1.65 -8.27
CA ASN A 61 6.26 3.03 -8.71
C ASN A 61 4.77 3.41 -8.74
N SER A 62 3.88 2.42 -8.84
CA SER A 62 2.43 2.61 -8.83
C SER A 62 1.81 2.80 -7.43
N ILE A 63 2.59 2.58 -6.36
CA ILE A 63 2.11 2.76 -4.98
C ILE A 63 2.14 4.25 -4.64
N VAL A 64 0.95 4.84 -4.58
CA VAL A 64 0.74 6.27 -4.37
C VAL A 64 -0.14 6.51 -3.13
N PRO A 65 0.24 7.45 -2.26
CA PRO A 65 -0.57 7.86 -1.13
C PRO A 65 -1.57 8.96 -1.52
N TYR A 66 -2.75 8.92 -0.91
CA TYR A 66 -3.74 9.98 -0.92
C TYR A 66 -4.08 10.32 0.52
N ILE A 67 -3.99 11.59 0.88
CA ILE A 67 -4.19 12.07 2.26
C ILE A 67 -5.29 13.12 2.20
N SER A 68 -6.26 13.05 3.12
CA SER A 68 -7.32 14.06 3.21
C SER A 68 -6.75 15.40 3.66
N ASP A 69 -7.40 16.50 3.28
CA ASP A 69 -6.91 17.84 3.61
C ASP A 69 -6.82 18.11 5.11
N ASN A 70 -7.70 17.49 5.90
CA ASN A 70 -7.74 17.56 7.36
C ASN A 70 -6.82 16.53 8.05
N GLY A 71 -6.11 15.68 7.29
CA GLY A 71 -5.20 14.67 7.83
C GLY A 71 -5.86 13.55 8.65
N LEU A 72 -7.19 13.44 8.63
CA LEU A 72 -7.93 12.42 9.39
C LEU A 72 -7.90 11.03 8.73
N PHE A 73 -7.80 10.97 7.40
CA PHE A 73 -7.80 9.73 6.67
C PHE A 73 -6.73 9.73 5.59
N ALA A 74 -6.18 8.56 5.33
CA ALA A 74 -5.34 8.36 4.17
C ALA A 74 -5.60 7.02 3.49
N THR A 75 -5.33 6.99 2.21
CA THR A 75 -5.48 5.82 1.37
C THR A 75 -4.17 5.56 0.67
N LEU A 76 -3.70 4.31 0.72
CA LEU A 76 -2.56 3.85 -0.06
C LEU A 76 -3.09 3.00 -1.21
N LYS A 77 -2.75 3.39 -2.44
CA LYS A 77 -3.28 2.75 -3.65
C LYS A 77 -2.13 2.26 -4.52
N ALA A 78 -2.23 1.02 -5.00
CA ALA A 78 -1.38 0.51 -6.07
C ALA A 78 -2.16 0.58 -7.39
N THR A 79 -1.73 1.47 -8.29
CA THR A 79 -2.44 1.80 -9.53
C THR A 79 -2.12 0.85 -10.69
N ALA A 80 -1.09 0.00 -10.57
CA ALA A 80 -0.75 -0.97 -11.60
C ALA A 80 -1.95 -1.92 -11.84
N PRO A 81 -2.36 -2.18 -13.09
CA PRO A 81 -3.53 -3.00 -13.42
C PRO A 81 -3.49 -4.43 -12.86
N TYR A 82 -2.29 -4.93 -12.58
CA TYR A 82 -2.02 -6.27 -12.07
C TYR A 82 -1.67 -6.31 -10.58
N ALA A 83 -1.74 -5.17 -9.87
CA ALA A 83 -1.39 -5.07 -8.45
C ALA A 83 -2.23 -6.01 -7.57
N GLU A 84 -3.52 -6.11 -7.88
CA GLU A 84 -4.46 -7.00 -7.19
C GLU A 84 -4.07 -8.47 -7.34
N TYR A 85 -3.74 -8.91 -8.56
CA TYR A 85 -3.26 -10.28 -8.79
C TYR A 85 -1.96 -10.59 -8.06
N VAL A 86 -1.07 -9.61 -7.89
CA VAL A 86 0.15 -9.77 -7.09
C VAL A 86 -0.16 -9.88 -5.60
N HIS A 87 -1.13 -9.10 -5.12
CA HIS A 87 -1.50 -9.05 -3.72
C HIS A 87 -2.28 -10.30 -3.28
N GLU A 88 -3.43 -10.55 -3.91
CA GLU A 88 -4.35 -11.63 -3.59
C GLU A 88 -3.90 -12.97 -4.20
N GLY A 89 -3.11 -12.91 -5.26
CA GLY A 89 -2.82 -14.05 -6.10
C GLY A 89 -3.84 -14.16 -7.23
N THR A 90 -3.58 -15.04 -8.18
CA THR A 90 -4.47 -15.22 -9.32
C THR A 90 -5.59 -16.22 -9.05
N GLY A 91 -5.64 -16.84 -7.86
CA GLY A 91 -6.58 -17.94 -7.55
C GLY A 91 -6.40 -19.21 -8.38
N LEU A 92 -5.40 -19.23 -9.26
CA LEU A 92 -5.19 -20.20 -10.34
C LEU A 92 -3.97 -21.11 -10.07
N PHE A 93 -3.57 -21.25 -8.81
CA PHE A 93 -2.38 -22.00 -8.42
C PHE A 93 -2.76 -23.44 -8.03
N GLY A 94 -2.74 -24.35 -9.01
CA GLY A 94 -2.97 -25.78 -8.77
C GLY A 94 -1.77 -26.47 -8.10
N PRO A 95 -1.98 -27.59 -7.38
CA PRO A 95 -0.92 -28.29 -6.62
C PRO A 95 0.22 -28.84 -7.49
N LEU A 96 -0.05 -29.13 -8.77
CA LEU A 96 0.95 -29.65 -9.72
C LEU A 96 1.77 -28.53 -10.40
N HIS A 97 1.52 -27.26 -10.09
CA HIS A 97 2.24 -26.09 -10.64
C HIS A 97 2.23 -25.96 -12.19
N HIS A 98 1.36 -26.70 -12.89
CA HIS A 98 1.23 -26.63 -14.34
C HIS A 98 0.58 -25.30 -14.79
N LEU A 99 0.92 -24.88 -16.01
CA LEU A 99 0.22 -23.76 -16.66
C LEU A 99 -1.24 -24.15 -16.89
N ILE A 100 -2.16 -23.24 -16.61
CA ILE A 100 -3.55 -23.42 -17.00
C ILE A 100 -3.65 -23.20 -18.50
N VAL A 101 -4.24 -24.17 -19.17
CA VAL A 101 -4.54 -24.16 -20.60
C VAL A 101 -6.02 -24.39 -20.81
N PRO A 102 -6.63 -23.77 -21.83
CA PRO A 102 -8.02 -24.02 -22.18
C PRO A 102 -8.16 -25.45 -22.73
N LYS A 103 -9.11 -26.23 -22.21
CA LYS A 103 -9.32 -27.63 -22.65
C LYS A 103 -9.95 -27.74 -24.05
N LYS A 104 -10.89 -26.83 -24.36
CA LYS A 104 -11.67 -26.84 -25.61
C LYS A 104 -11.61 -25.52 -26.38
N ALA A 105 -11.31 -24.41 -25.70
CA ALA A 105 -11.22 -23.08 -26.32
C ALA A 105 -9.80 -22.80 -26.85
N LYS A 106 -9.67 -21.80 -27.75
CA LYS A 106 -8.36 -21.40 -28.32
C LYS A 106 -7.47 -20.59 -27.36
N ALA A 107 -8.09 -19.90 -26.40
CA ALA A 107 -7.39 -19.05 -25.43
C ALA A 107 -8.24 -18.87 -24.15
N LEU A 108 -7.58 -18.52 -23.06
CA LEU A 108 -8.15 -18.02 -21.81
C LEU A 108 -8.30 -16.50 -21.91
N PHE A 109 -9.39 -15.95 -21.41
CA PHE A 109 -9.50 -14.51 -21.19
C PHE A 109 -9.11 -14.17 -19.75
N ILE A 110 -8.16 -13.24 -19.59
CA ILE A 110 -7.72 -12.77 -18.27
C ILE A 110 -8.07 -11.29 -18.14
N PRO A 111 -8.92 -10.91 -17.18
CA PRO A 111 -9.28 -9.50 -16.99
C PRO A 111 -8.03 -8.65 -16.76
N GLY A 112 -7.87 -7.58 -17.54
CA GLY A 112 -6.70 -6.69 -17.46
C GLY A 112 -5.43 -7.14 -18.18
N VAL A 113 -5.40 -8.34 -18.77
CA VAL A 113 -4.27 -8.84 -19.59
C VAL A 113 -4.70 -9.20 -21.02
N GLY A 114 -5.95 -9.62 -21.20
CA GLY A 114 -6.53 -10.04 -22.48
C GLY A 114 -6.44 -11.55 -22.72
N PHE A 115 -6.51 -11.96 -23.99
CA PHE A 115 -6.47 -13.38 -24.35
C PHE A 115 -5.05 -13.97 -24.25
N ARG A 116 -4.93 -15.17 -23.68
CA ARG A 116 -3.68 -15.94 -23.54
C ARG A 116 -3.88 -17.42 -23.78
N LYS A 117 -2.95 -18.08 -24.47
CA LYS A 117 -2.99 -19.54 -24.72
C LYS A 117 -2.71 -20.37 -23.48
N SER A 118 -1.89 -19.85 -22.57
CA SER A 118 -1.57 -20.47 -21.30
C SER A 118 -1.29 -19.40 -20.26
N THR A 119 -1.47 -19.69 -18.98
CA THR A 119 -1.13 -18.76 -17.89
C THR A 119 -0.66 -19.52 -16.67
N LYS A 120 0.41 -18.99 -16.06
CA LYS A 120 0.93 -19.49 -14.80
C LYS A 120 0.15 -18.86 -13.65
N GLY A 121 -0.43 -19.68 -12.79
CA GLY A 121 -0.97 -19.20 -11.53
C GLY A 121 0.14 -18.57 -10.67
N MET A 122 -0.21 -17.56 -9.88
CA MET A 122 0.70 -16.93 -8.93
C MET A 122 0.05 -16.97 -7.54
N LYS A 123 0.80 -17.44 -6.54
CA LYS A 123 0.39 -17.31 -5.13
C LYS A 123 0.37 -15.83 -4.74
N GLY A 124 -0.65 -15.43 -3.99
CA GLY A 124 -0.75 -14.08 -3.46
C GLY A 124 0.43 -13.74 -2.58
N ARG A 125 0.91 -12.51 -2.75
CA ARG A 125 1.92 -11.89 -1.90
C ARG A 125 1.28 -10.64 -1.33
N PRO A 126 0.59 -10.72 -0.18
CA PRO A 126 -0.24 -9.63 0.34
C PRO A 126 0.64 -8.52 0.95
N PHE A 127 1.38 -7.80 0.08
CA PHE A 127 2.47 -6.91 0.45
C PHE A 127 2.02 -5.72 1.30
N PHE A 128 0.78 -5.25 1.14
CA PHE A 128 0.25 -4.24 2.04
C PHE A 128 -0.12 -4.80 3.42
N ASN A 129 -0.71 -5.99 3.51
CA ASN A 129 -1.03 -6.60 4.81
C ASN A 129 0.26 -6.88 5.57
N LEU A 130 1.29 -7.34 4.86
CA LEU A 130 2.64 -7.51 5.40
C LEU A 130 3.32 -6.19 5.79
N ALA A 131 2.94 -5.06 5.17
CA ALA A 131 3.44 -3.74 5.56
C ALA A 131 2.78 -3.22 6.83
N LEU A 132 1.56 -3.65 7.14
CA LEU A 132 0.79 -3.24 8.32
C LEU A 132 1.03 -4.15 9.54
N LYS A 133 1.32 -5.43 9.32
CA LYS A 133 1.38 -6.44 10.40
C LYS A 133 2.34 -6.11 11.54
N ASP A 134 3.51 -5.54 11.22
CA ASP A 134 4.57 -5.24 12.20
C ASP A 134 4.75 -3.72 12.38
N PHE A 135 3.77 -2.91 11.97
CA PHE A 135 3.92 -1.47 11.89
C PHE A 135 3.21 -0.75 13.03
N ASP A 136 3.99 -0.05 13.85
CA ASP A 136 3.49 0.82 14.91
C ASP A 136 3.00 2.15 14.30
N ALA A 137 1.73 2.16 13.92
CA ALA A 137 1.07 3.31 13.32
C ALA A 137 1.03 4.52 14.28
N GLN A 138 0.77 4.28 15.56
CA GLN A 138 0.67 5.35 16.54
C GLN A 138 2.01 6.07 16.68
N LYS A 139 3.12 5.34 16.85
CA LYS A 139 4.45 5.92 16.98
C LYS A 139 4.87 6.73 15.75
N SER A 140 4.62 6.23 14.55
CA SER A 140 4.95 6.94 13.31
C SER A 140 4.15 8.24 13.15
N PHE A 141 2.86 8.20 13.52
CA PHE A 141 1.99 9.37 13.49
C PHE A 141 2.44 10.44 14.49
N GLU A 142 2.73 10.04 15.74
CA GLU A 142 3.25 10.91 16.80
C GLU A 142 4.58 11.56 16.41
N GLN A 143 5.50 10.81 15.81
CA GLN A 143 6.75 11.36 15.29
C GLN A 143 6.51 12.43 14.21
N GLY A 144 5.50 12.23 13.36
CA GLY A 144 5.13 13.24 12.36
C GLY A 144 4.63 14.54 13.00
N ILE A 145 3.82 14.44 14.06
CA ILE A 145 3.36 15.61 14.84
C ILE A 145 4.53 16.28 15.58
N GLN A 146 5.41 15.51 16.23
CA GLN A 146 6.55 16.08 16.93
C GLN A 146 7.49 16.84 15.98
N ASN A 147 7.80 16.25 14.82
CA ASN A 147 8.60 16.91 13.79
C ASN A 147 7.96 18.22 13.29
N TYR A 148 6.63 18.26 13.25
CA TYR A 148 5.88 19.47 12.90
C TYR A 148 6.01 20.57 13.96
N LEU A 149 5.82 20.20 15.24
CA LEU A 149 5.95 21.11 16.37
C LEU A 149 7.36 21.68 16.49
N THR A 150 8.40 20.83 16.41
CA THR A 150 9.80 21.26 16.46
C THR A 150 10.15 22.24 15.33
N LYS A 151 9.64 22.00 14.11
CA LYS A 151 9.84 22.93 12.98
C LYS A 151 9.19 24.30 13.20
N ARG A 152 8.18 24.38 14.06
CA ARG A 152 7.51 25.63 14.43
C ARG A 152 8.09 26.30 15.68
N GLY A 153 9.15 25.75 16.26
CA GLY A 153 9.80 26.31 17.45
C GLY A 153 9.07 26.04 18.76
N TRP A 154 8.29 24.95 18.81
CA TRP A 154 7.70 24.40 20.05
C TRP A 154 8.55 23.26 20.60
#